data_AF-A0A8X6VAY3-F1
#
_entry.id   AF-A0A8X6VAY3-F1
#
_cell.length_a   1.000
_cell.length_b   1.000
_cell.length_c   1.000
_cell.angle_alpha   90.00
_cell.angle_beta   90.00
_cell.angle_gamma   90.00
#
_symmetry.space_group_name_H-M   'P 1'
#
loop_
_entity.id
_entity.type
_entity.pdbx_description
1 polymer ?
#
loop_
_entity_poly.entity_id
_entity_poly.type
_entity_poly.pdbx_seq_one_letter_code
_entity_poly.pdbx_strand_id
1 'polypeptide(L)'
;MSPELSDEQRNKLSDLLRKFSGLFTKTDKSTAAKTNVKHRIFTGDHAPINQRAYRVSPTERRIIHEEVQKMLDEGIVQPLKVLGHHPLCS
;
A
#
# COMPACT_ATOMS: atom_id res chain seq x y z
N MET A 1 25.76 11.66 5.39
CA MET A 1 24.99 12.63 6.20
C MET A 1 25.94 13.75 6.54
N SER A 2 25.76 14.93 5.91
CA SER A 2 26.73 16.02 6.00
C SER A 2 26.81 16.55 7.44
N PRO A 3 28.00 16.59 8.04
CA PRO A 3 28.17 17.00 9.43
C PRO A 3 28.19 18.53 9.56
N GLU A 4 27.62 19.01 10.67
CA GLU A 4 27.63 20.38 11.19
C GLU A 4 26.66 21.38 10.51
N LEU A 5 25.39 21.34 10.95
CA LEU A 5 24.47 22.48 10.85
C LEU A 5 24.74 23.42 12.02
N SER A 6 24.82 24.74 11.77
CA SER A 6 24.83 25.72 12.86
C SER A 6 23.52 25.65 13.66
N ASP A 7 23.53 26.15 14.90
CA ASP A 7 22.33 26.15 15.75
C ASP A 7 21.14 26.88 15.09
N GLU A 8 21.41 27.97 14.37
CA GLU A 8 20.39 28.68 13.59
C GLU A 8 19.80 27.81 12.47
N GLN A 9 20.64 27.07 11.75
CA GLN A 9 20.19 26.19 10.68
C GLN A 9 19.39 25.01 11.23
N ARG A 10 19.81 24.46 12.38
CA ARG A 10 19.10 23.40 13.08
C ARG A 10 17.72 23.86 13.54
N ASN A 11 17.63 25.07 14.07
CA ASN A 11 16.36 25.67 14.49
C ASN A 11 15.44 25.89 13.29
N LYS A 12 15.94 26.47 12.20
CA LYS A 12 15.18 26.66 10.95
C LYS A 12 14.67 25.33 10.37
N LEU A 13 15.51 24.28 10.39
CA LEU A 13 15.13 22.96 9.94
C LEU A 13 14.06 22.32 10.85
N SER A 14 14.22 22.41 12.15
CA SER A 14 13.24 21.92 13.13
C SER A 14 11.89 22.61 12.96
N ASP A 15 11.89 23.92 12.77
CA ASP A 15 10.67 24.70 12.52
C ASP A 15 10.00 24.31 11.20
N LEU A 16 10.78 24.06 10.16
CA LEU A 16 10.28 23.59 8.86
C LEU A 16 9.65 22.18 8.98
N LEU A 17 10.34 21.25 9.62
CA LEU A 17 9.85 19.89 9.85
C LEU A 17 8.60 19.88 10.73
N ARG A 18 8.53 20.76 11.73
CA ARG A 18 7.34 20.93 12.57
C ARG A 18 6.17 21.52 11.78
N LYS A 19 6.43 22.57 10.99
CA LYS A 19 5.44 23.23 10.13
C LYS A 19 4.84 22.28 9.11
N PHE A 20 5.65 21.40 8.53
CA PHE A 20 5.22 20.43 7.53
C PHE A 20 5.09 19.00 8.07
N SER A 21 4.99 18.84 9.39
CA SER A 21 4.96 17.52 10.04
C SER A 21 3.85 16.62 9.51
N GLY A 22 2.70 17.18 9.15
CA GLY A 22 1.57 16.45 8.54
C GLY A 22 1.79 15.98 7.10
N LEU A 23 2.83 16.45 6.40
CA LEU A 23 3.23 15.94 5.08
C LEU A 23 4.08 14.67 5.20
N PHE A 24 4.67 14.42 6.37
CA PHE A 24 5.50 13.26 6.62
C PHE A 24 4.67 12.18 7.33
N THR A 25 4.31 11.14 6.59
CA THR A 25 3.64 9.97 7.18
C THR A 25 4.68 9.11 7.91
N LYS A 26 4.53 8.94 9.23
CA LYS A 26 5.41 8.11 10.08
C LYS A 26 5.25 6.60 9.85
N THR A 27 4.21 6.21 9.13
CA THR A 27 3.79 4.82 8.95
C THR A 27 3.48 4.60 7.48
N ASP A 28 3.75 3.39 6.98
CA ASP A 28 3.34 2.89 5.67
C ASP A 28 1.83 2.93 5.43
N LYS A 29 1.05 3.30 6.47
CA LYS A 29 -0.32 3.77 6.33
C LYS A 29 -0.31 4.96 5.40
N SER A 30 -0.33 4.64 4.12
CA SER A 30 -0.76 5.50 3.07
C SER A 30 -2.09 6.04 3.57
N THR A 31 -2.07 7.28 4.06
CA THR A 31 -3.23 8.13 3.91
C THR A 31 -3.28 8.35 2.40
N ALA A 32 -3.63 7.29 1.66
CA ALA A 32 -4.03 7.38 0.29
C ALA A 32 -5.12 8.42 0.39
N ALA A 33 -4.81 9.63 -0.06
CA ALA A 33 -5.79 10.69 -0.15
C ALA A 33 -7.00 9.99 -0.75
N LYS A 34 -8.12 9.96 -0.01
CA LYS A 34 -9.34 9.28 -0.46
C LYS A 34 -9.79 10.03 -1.70
N THR A 35 -9.18 9.70 -2.83
CA THR A 35 -9.43 10.30 -4.12
C THR A 35 -10.76 9.70 -4.51
N ASN A 36 -11.82 10.50 -4.39
CA ASN A 36 -13.18 10.08 -4.75
C ASN A 36 -13.35 9.89 -6.27
N VAL A 37 -12.26 9.91 -7.02
CA VAL A 37 -12.22 9.69 -8.47
C VAL A 37 -12.12 8.19 -8.72
N LYS A 38 -13.12 7.64 -9.41
CA LYS A 38 -13.08 6.26 -9.88
C LYS A 38 -12.53 6.22 -11.29
N HIS A 39 -11.47 5.44 -11.51
CA HIS A 39 -10.95 5.19 -12.85
C HIS A 39 -11.68 4.01 -13.49
N ARG A 40 -12.07 4.14 -14.77
CA ARG A 40 -12.59 3.05 -15.58
C ARG A 40 -11.49 2.54 -16.50
N ILE A 41 -11.17 1.26 -16.39
CA ILE A 41 -10.29 0.57 -17.34
C ILE A 41 -11.15 0.08 -18.51
N PHE A 42 -10.84 0.51 -19.73
CA PHE A 42 -11.55 0.08 -20.93
C PHE A 42 -10.88 -1.19 -21.49
N THR A 43 -11.55 -2.32 -21.38
CA THR A 43 -11.09 -3.62 -21.89
C THR A 43 -11.69 -3.98 -23.26
N GLY A 44 -12.47 -3.09 -23.88
CA GLY A 44 -13.20 -3.39 -25.12
C GLY A 44 -14.07 -4.63 -24.99
N ASP A 45 -14.06 -5.48 -26.02
CA ASP A 45 -14.82 -6.74 -26.09
C ASP A 45 -13.99 -7.97 -25.65
N HIS A 46 -12.85 -7.75 -24.97
CA HIS A 46 -12.02 -8.85 -24.48
C HIS A 46 -12.71 -9.59 -23.34
N ALA A 47 -12.79 -10.92 -23.46
CA ALA A 47 -13.33 -11.78 -22.42
C ALA A 47 -12.45 -11.80 -21.15
N PRO A 48 -13.03 -11.98 -19.95
CA PRO A 48 -12.26 -12.13 -18.71
C PRO A 48 -11.28 -13.31 -18.77
N ILE A 49 -10.07 -13.10 -18.27
CA ILE A 49 -9.05 -14.14 -18.15
C ILE A 49 -9.02 -14.64 -16.72
N ASN A 50 -9.17 -15.95 -16.52
CA ASN A 50 -9.01 -16.61 -15.22
C ASN A 50 -7.76 -17.49 -15.23
N GLN A 51 -6.78 -17.16 -14.40
CA GLN A 51 -5.54 -17.92 -14.24
C GLN A 51 -5.46 -18.51 -12.83
N ARG A 52 -4.91 -19.72 -12.74
CA ARG A 52 -4.67 -20.38 -11.46
C ARG A 52 -3.60 -19.62 -10.67
N ALA A 53 -3.79 -19.49 -9.37
CA ALA A 53 -2.76 -19.00 -8.46
C ALA A 53 -1.47 -19.85 -8.55
N TYR A 54 -0.32 -19.19 -8.53
CA TYR A 54 0.97 -19.84 -8.55
C TYR A 54 1.26 -20.57 -7.23
N ARG A 55 2.10 -21.61 -7.30
CA ARG A 55 2.61 -22.29 -6.11
C ARG A 55 3.66 -21.41 -5.43
N VAL A 56 3.58 -21.32 -4.11
CA VAL A 56 4.52 -20.56 -3.27
C VAL A 56 4.97 -21.44 -2.10
N SER A 57 6.18 -21.21 -1.60
CA SER A 57 6.69 -21.88 -0.40
C SER A 57 5.90 -21.47 0.86
N PRO A 58 5.98 -22.24 1.96
CA PRO A 58 5.33 -21.89 3.22
C PRO A 58 5.76 -20.53 3.78
N THR A 59 7.06 -20.19 3.65
CA THR A 59 7.60 -18.91 4.10
C THR A 59 7.02 -17.74 3.30
N GLU A 60 6.99 -17.86 1.97
CA GLU A 60 6.39 -16.84 1.11
C GLU A 60 4.89 -16.69 1.38
N ARG A 61 4.17 -17.81 1.56
CA ARG A 61 2.74 -17.79 1.90
C ARG A 61 2.47 -16.97 3.16
N ARG A 62 3.30 -17.10 4.19
CA ARG A 62 3.16 -16.33 5.43
C ARG A 62 3.33 -14.83 5.18
N ILE A 63 4.36 -14.44 4.43
CA ILE A 63 4.63 -13.03 4.10
C ILE A 63 3.49 -12.44 3.25
N ILE A 64 3.02 -13.18 2.25
CA ILE A 64 1.89 -12.77 1.41
C ILE A 64 0.65 -12.54 2.28
N HIS A 65 0.38 -13.44 3.22
CA HIS A 65 -0.78 -13.32 4.10
C HIS A 65 -0.68 -12.09 5.02
N GLU A 66 0.48 -11.86 5.62
CA GLU A 66 0.75 -10.70 6.47
C GLU A 66 0.53 -9.38 5.71
N GLU A 67 1.06 -9.27 4.48
CA GLU A 67 0.91 -8.06 3.67
C GLU A 67 -0.53 -7.87 3.16
N VAL A 68 -1.21 -8.95 2.76
CA VAL A 68 -2.62 -8.88 2.36
C VAL A 68 -3.49 -8.44 3.53
N GLN A 69 -3.23 -8.93 4.74
CA GLN A 69 -3.97 -8.49 5.93
C GLN A 69 -3.75 -7.00 6.21
N LYS A 70 -2.50 -6.52 6.12
CA LYS A 70 -2.19 -5.09 6.25
C LYS A 70 -2.97 -4.25 5.22
N MET A 71 -3.00 -4.67 3.96
CA MET A 71 -3.74 -3.95 2.90
C MET A 71 -5.26 -3.99 3.10
N LEU A 72 -5.81 -5.08 3.68
CA LEU A 72 -7.22 -5.18 4.06
C LEU A 72 -7.54 -4.20 5.19
N ASP A 73 -6.70 -4.14 6.23
CA ASP A 73 -6.87 -3.24 7.38
C ASP A 73 -6.76 -1.77 6.97
N GLU A 74 -5.94 -1.46 5.95
CA GLU A 74 -5.80 -0.13 5.35
C GLU A 74 -6.91 0.20 4.34
N GLY A 75 -7.74 -0.77 3.96
CA GLY A 75 -8.83 -0.60 2.99
C GLY A 75 -8.37 -0.39 1.54
N ILE A 76 -7.13 -0.78 1.23
CA ILE A 76 -6.55 -0.71 -0.12
C ILE A 76 -7.10 -1.83 -1.01
N VAL A 77 -7.32 -3.01 -0.43
CA VAL A 77 -7.88 -4.19 -1.11
C VAL A 77 -9.19 -4.64 -0.46
N GLN A 78 -10.01 -5.39 -1.19
CA GLN A 78 -11.27 -5.95 -0.70
C GLN A 78 -11.54 -7.34 -1.30
N PRO A 79 -12.22 -8.25 -0.59
CA PRO A 79 -12.62 -9.54 -1.15
C PRO A 79 -13.62 -9.37 -2.30
N LEU A 80 -13.36 -10.05 -3.42
CA LEU A 80 -14.31 -10.15 -4.53
C LEU A 80 -15.05 -11.49 -4.47
N LYS A 81 -16.36 -11.47 -4.70
CA LYS A 81 -17.13 -12.71 -4.91
C LYS A 81 -16.96 -13.18 -6.35
N VAL A 82 -15.99 -14.05 -6.58
CA VAL A 82 -15.85 -14.80 -7.84
C VAL A 82 -16.13 -16.27 -7.59
N LEU A 83 -17.03 -16.85 -8.40
CA LEU A 83 -17.32 -18.28 -8.42
C LEU A 83 -16.10 -19.01 -9.02
N GLY A 84 -15.26 -19.63 -8.19
CA GLY A 84 -14.26 -20.56 -8.71
C GLY A 84 -13.07 -20.91 -7.81
N HIS A 85 -12.45 -20.01 -7.05
CA HIS A 85 -11.27 -20.35 -6.25
C HIS A 85 -11.06 -19.41 -5.04
N HIS A 86 -10.99 -19.98 -3.84
CA HIS A 86 -10.56 -19.30 -2.61
C HIS A 86 -9.02 -19.49 -2.47
N PRO A 87 -8.20 -18.43 -2.45
CA PRO A 87 -6.76 -18.57 -2.72
C PRO A 87 -5.86 -18.82 -1.50
N LEU A 88 -6.39 -19.07 -0.30
CA LEU A 88 -5.54 -19.28 0.89
C LEU A 88 -5.15 -20.73 1.17
N CYS A 89 -5.73 -21.72 0.46
CA CYS A 89 -5.42 -23.12 0.72
C CYS A 89 -5.42 -23.97 -0.57
N SER A 90 -4.23 -24.37 -0.98
CA SER A 90 -3.93 -25.71 -1.51
C SER A 90 -2.59 -26.14 -0.92
#